data_AF-A0A4U9RQA0-F1
#
_entry.id   AF-A0A4U9RQA0-F1
#
_cell.length_a   1.000
_cell.length_b   1.000
_cell.length_c   1.000
_cell.angle_alpha   90.00
_cell.angle_beta   90.00
_cell.angle_gamma   90.00
#
_symmetry.space_group_name_H-M   'P 1'
#
loop_
_entity.id
_entity.type
_entity.pdbx_description
1 polymer ?
#
loop_
_entity_poly.entity_id
_entity_poly.type
_entity_poly.pdbx_seq_one_letter_code
_entity_poly.pdbx_strand_id
1 'polypeptide(L)'
;MLCKENVSKIFILVLIIVIGFLIFIPTGFEKHKDNIKSIRGKGKIIEVDNSQMRTRGIVKTGTQTVIVEVMNGKFKGEKVEAVNKVMSKLKLDKIFQVGDNTLIVIDYNKDVISNVNVIDHYRINIEGILLLVFVTLIILISGWTGVKAIISFIFTIMVIWKVLIPGFLKGVDPIVLSLVLVTIITFVIIFLVAGFTKKALVVFYG
;
A
#
# COMPACT_ATOMS: atom_id res chain seq x y z
N MET A 1 -4.71 -25.32 31.14
CA MET A 1 -5.08 -23.98 30.62
C MET A 1 -3.86 -23.07 30.48
N LEU A 2 -3.02 -22.94 31.52
CA LEU A 2 -1.78 -22.12 31.53
C LEU A 2 -0.75 -22.45 30.43
N CYS A 3 -0.50 -23.73 30.13
CA CYS A 3 0.49 -24.12 29.12
C CYS A 3 0.12 -23.66 27.69
N LYS A 4 -1.19 -23.70 27.35
CA LYS A 4 -1.70 -23.30 26.02
C LYS A 4 -1.62 -21.78 25.80
N GLU A 5 -1.79 -21.01 26.86
CA GLU A 5 -1.68 -19.55 26.81
C GLU A 5 -0.22 -19.10 26.63
N ASN A 6 0.72 -19.76 27.32
CA ASN A 6 2.15 -19.50 27.16
C ASN A 6 2.64 -19.83 25.76
N VAL A 7 2.21 -20.95 25.16
CA VAL A 7 2.54 -21.30 23.76
C VAL A 7 2.02 -20.23 22.79
N SER A 8 0.79 -19.73 22.99
CA SER A 8 0.25 -18.65 22.15
C SER A 8 1.04 -17.35 22.28
N LYS A 9 1.47 -16.99 23.49
CA LYS A 9 2.29 -15.78 23.73
C LYS A 9 3.68 -15.91 23.11
N ILE A 10 4.32 -17.07 23.26
CA ILE A 10 5.61 -17.37 22.63
C ILE A 10 5.49 -17.30 21.10
N PHE A 11 4.44 -17.88 20.52
CA PHE A 11 4.23 -17.84 19.07
C PHE A 11 4.01 -16.42 18.56
N ILE A 12 3.24 -15.58 19.29
CA ILE A 12 3.10 -14.15 18.98
C ILE A 12 4.46 -13.44 19.03
N LEU A 13 5.26 -13.70 20.06
CA LEU A 13 6.59 -13.09 20.21
C LEU A 13 7.51 -13.47 19.05
N VAL A 14 7.55 -14.75 18.67
CA VAL A 14 8.31 -15.24 17.51
C VAL A 14 7.83 -14.53 16.24
N LEU A 15 6.52 -14.38 16.05
CA LEU A 15 5.98 -13.67 14.89
C LEU A 15 6.39 -12.20 14.83
N ILE A 16 6.38 -11.50 15.97
CA ILE A 16 6.83 -10.12 16.06
C ILE A 16 8.32 -10.01 15.71
N ILE A 17 9.14 -10.96 16.17
CA ILE A 17 10.56 -11.01 15.82
C ILE A 17 10.74 -11.25 14.32
N VAL A 18 9.99 -12.18 13.71
CA VAL A 18 10.02 -12.44 12.27
C VAL A 18 9.57 -11.23 11.46
N ILE A 19 8.49 -10.55 11.89
CA ILE A 19 8.05 -9.29 11.26
C ILE A 19 9.15 -8.22 11.37
N GLY A 20 9.76 -8.06 12.55
CA GLY A 20 10.89 -7.16 12.76
C GLY A 20 12.04 -7.46 11.80
N PHE A 21 12.43 -8.73 11.69
CA PHE A 21 13.46 -9.16 10.76
C PHE A 21 13.11 -8.89 9.30
N LEU A 22 11.87 -9.18 8.88
CA LEU A 22 11.39 -8.90 7.52
C LEU A 22 11.44 -7.41 7.18
N ILE A 23 11.17 -6.52 8.14
CA ILE A 23 11.27 -5.06 7.94
C ILE A 23 12.70 -4.67 7.56
N PHE A 24 13.70 -5.24 8.23
CA PHE A 24 15.12 -4.95 8.01
C PHE A 24 15.69 -5.56 6.72
N ILE A 25 15.07 -6.60 6.16
CA ILE A 25 15.55 -7.20 4.91
C ILE A 25 15.37 -6.19 3.76
N PRO A 26 16.45 -5.74 3.09
CA PRO A 26 16.32 -4.89 1.91
C PRO A 26 15.73 -5.70 0.77
N THR A 27 14.76 -5.14 0.06
CA THR A 27 14.13 -5.87 -1.06
C THR A 27 15.04 -5.97 -2.29
N GLY A 28 16.09 -5.14 -2.36
CA GLY A 28 16.99 -5.02 -3.51
C GLY A 28 16.43 -4.16 -4.64
N PHE A 29 15.16 -3.76 -4.55
CA PHE A 29 14.43 -2.95 -5.55
C PHE A 29 14.14 -1.52 -5.06
N GLU A 30 14.77 -1.09 -3.97
CA GLU A 30 14.54 0.22 -3.35
C GLU A 30 15.30 1.36 -4.07
N LYS A 31 16.33 1.01 -4.85
CA LYS A 31 17.10 1.98 -5.65
C LYS A 31 16.66 1.87 -7.10
N HIS A 32 15.92 2.86 -7.57
CA HIS A 32 15.80 3.09 -9.01
C HIS A 32 17.19 3.45 -9.55
N LYS A 33 17.57 2.83 -10.67
CA LYS A 33 18.90 2.96 -11.29
C LYS A 33 19.10 4.31 -12.00
N ASP A 34 18.10 5.18 -11.96
CA ASP A 34 18.10 6.48 -12.62
C ASP A 34 18.47 7.59 -11.62
N ASN A 35 19.21 8.61 -12.09
CA ASN A 35 19.55 9.81 -11.30
C ASN A 35 18.31 10.66 -10.90
N ILE A 36 17.11 10.24 -11.30
CA ILE A 36 15.85 10.90 -11.04
C ILE A 36 15.30 10.36 -9.71
N LYS A 37 15.23 11.24 -8.71
CA LYS A 37 14.59 10.92 -7.43
C LYS A 37 13.12 11.27 -7.53
N SER A 38 12.25 10.37 -7.09
CA SER A 38 10.81 10.61 -7.02
C SER A 38 10.38 10.78 -5.56
N ILE A 39 9.63 11.84 -5.27
CA ILE A 39 8.98 12.02 -3.97
C ILE A 39 7.48 12.12 -4.14
N ARG A 40 6.75 11.49 -3.23
CA ARG A 40 5.30 11.60 -3.14
C ARG A 40 4.95 12.78 -2.24
N GLY A 41 4.05 13.63 -2.71
CA GLY A 41 3.61 14.83 -2.01
C GLY A 41 2.10 15.02 -2.09
N LYS A 42 1.60 15.94 -1.28
CA LYS A 42 0.25 16.48 -1.34
C LYS A 42 0.29 17.76 -2.17
N GLY A 43 -0.56 17.85 -3.18
CA GLY A 43 -0.75 19.04 -4.00
C GLY A 43 -2.17 19.60 -3.83
N LYS A 44 -2.33 20.90 -4.09
CA LYS A 44 -3.63 21.55 -4.25
C LYS A 44 -3.72 22.11 -5.66
N ILE A 45 -4.77 21.78 -6.39
CA ILE A 45 -4.97 22.31 -7.75
C ILE A 45 -5.44 23.75 -7.66
N ILE A 46 -4.72 24.64 -8.32
CA ILE A 46 -5.05 26.06 -8.39
C ILE A 46 -5.64 26.44 -9.74
N GLU A 47 -5.20 25.79 -10.82
CA GLU A 47 -5.68 26.05 -12.18
C GLU A 47 -5.78 24.74 -12.97
N VAL A 48 -6.71 24.70 -13.91
CA VAL A 48 -6.97 23.54 -14.76
C VAL A 48 -7.15 24.04 -16.19
N ASP A 49 -6.32 23.53 -17.11
CA ASP A 49 -6.51 23.67 -18.55
C ASP A 49 -6.96 22.33 -19.15
N ASN A 50 -8.14 22.36 -19.77
CA ASN A 50 -8.77 21.23 -20.43
C ASN A 50 -8.75 21.35 -21.97
N SER A 51 -8.02 22.32 -22.53
CA SER A 51 -7.95 22.62 -23.97
C SER A 51 -7.58 21.41 -24.83
N GLN A 52 -6.75 20.51 -24.30
CA GLN A 52 -6.30 19.28 -24.96
C GLN A 52 -7.16 18.04 -24.66
N MET A 53 -8.30 18.21 -23.97
CA MET A 53 -9.26 17.13 -23.74
C MET A 53 -10.36 17.11 -24.81
N ARG A 54 -10.65 15.92 -25.32
CA ARG A 54 -11.77 15.65 -26.21
C ARG A 54 -12.79 14.77 -25.48
N THR A 55 -14.05 15.18 -25.50
CA THR A 55 -15.16 14.36 -24.99
C THR A 55 -15.82 13.65 -26.17
N ARG A 56 -15.91 12.32 -26.13
CA ARG A 56 -16.63 11.51 -27.12
C ARG A 56 -17.70 10.68 -26.39
N GLY A 57 -18.96 11.13 -26.45
CA GLY A 57 -20.05 10.50 -25.70
C GLY A 57 -19.83 10.60 -24.19
N ILE A 58 -19.78 9.46 -23.49
CA ILE A 58 -19.60 9.38 -22.03
C ILE A 58 -18.11 9.37 -21.66
N VAL A 59 -17.20 9.08 -22.60
CA VAL A 59 -15.76 8.98 -22.34
C VAL A 59 -15.03 10.28 -22.67
N LYS A 60 -14.08 10.66 -21.81
CA LYS A 60 -13.13 11.74 -22.06
C LYS A 60 -11.77 11.15 -22.42
N THR A 61 -11.06 11.79 -23.34
CA THR A 61 -9.75 11.36 -23.83
C THR A 61 -8.87 12.58 -24.02
N GLY A 62 -7.59 12.47 -23.70
CA GLY A 62 -6.62 13.52 -23.97
C GLY A 62 -5.78 13.84 -22.76
N THR A 63 -5.29 15.07 -22.72
CA THR A 63 -4.40 15.53 -21.66
C THR A 63 -5.06 16.67 -20.92
N GLN A 64 -5.13 16.57 -19.60
CA GLN A 64 -5.52 17.65 -18.73
C GLN A 64 -4.25 18.23 -18.11
N THR A 65 -3.98 19.51 -18.35
CA THR A 65 -2.88 20.24 -17.72
C THR A 65 -3.41 20.91 -16.45
N VAL A 66 -2.74 20.73 -15.33
CA VAL A 66 -3.13 21.35 -14.05
C VAL A 66 -1.95 22.05 -13.42
N ILE A 67 -2.18 23.24 -12.86
CA ILE A 67 -1.19 23.89 -12.01
C ILE A 67 -1.47 23.46 -10.57
N VAL A 68 -0.46 22.88 -9.93
CA VAL A 68 -0.55 22.35 -8.58
C VAL A 68 0.38 23.12 -7.65
N GLU A 69 -0.15 23.57 -6.52
CA GLU A 69 0.63 24.09 -5.41
C GLU A 69 1.03 22.95 -4.49
N VAL A 70 2.33 22.76 -4.28
CA VAL A 70 2.86 21.69 -3.42
C VAL A 70 2.64 22.06 -1.95
N MET A 71 1.87 21.25 -1.22
CA MET A 71 1.49 21.55 0.17
C MET A 71 2.47 21.00 1.22
N ASN A 72 3.31 20.03 0.87
CA ASN A 72 4.25 19.38 1.80
C ASN A 72 5.51 18.86 1.09
N GLY A 73 6.51 18.47 1.89
CA GLY A 73 7.77 17.93 1.38
C GLY A 73 8.78 19.01 0.97
N LYS A 74 9.73 18.62 0.13
CA LYS A 74 10.91 19.45 -0.23
C LYS A 74 10.56 20.73 -0.98
N PHE A 75 9.58 20.67 -1.89
CA PHE A 75 9.19 21.76 -2.78
C PHE A 75 7.95 22.50 -2.28
N LYS A 76 7.70 22.53 -0.97
CA LYS A 76 6.49 23.11 -0.37
C LYS A 76 6.37 24.60 -0.76
N GLY A 77 5.20 24.99 -1.27
CA GLY A 77 4.87 26.34 -1.71
C GLY A 77 5.16 26.60 -3.19
N GLU A 78 5.84 25.69 -3.89
CA GLU A 78 6.07 25.82 -5.32
C GLU A 78 4.80 25.51 -6.12
N LYS A 79 4.59 26.29 -7.18
CA LYS A 79 3.53 26.08 -8.17
C LYS A 79 4.15 25.40 -9.38
N VAL A 80 3.68 24.20 -9.65
CA VAL A 80 4.24 23.33 -10.70
C VAL A 80 3.16 22.93 -11.68
N GLU A 81 3.50 22.94 -12.95
CA GLU A 81 2.65 22.38 -13.99
C GLU A 81 2.74 20.85 -13.92
N ALA A 82 1.59 20.20 -13.85
CA ALA A 82 1.48 18.75 -13.81
C ALA A 82 0.51 18.28 -14.88
N VAL A 83 0.82 17.12 -15.45
CA VAL A 83 0.07 16.56 -16.57
C VAL A 83 -0.73 15.36 -16.08
N ASN A 84 -2.05 15.38 -16.31
CA ASN A 84 -2.94 14.26 -16.08
C ASN A 84 -3.36 13.65 -17.44
N LYS A 85 -2.94 12.41 -17.69
CA LYS A 85 -3.23 11.71 -18.94
C LYS A 85 -4.52 10.90 -18.81
N VAL A 86 -5.53 11.27 -19.58
CA VAL A 86 -6.86 10.64 -19.59
C VAL A 86 -6.91 9.59 -20.71
N MET A 87 -6.97 8.31 -20.35
CA MET A 87 -6.81 7.17 -21.27
C MET A 87 -8.13 6.58 -21.79
N SER A 88 -9.25 7.29 -21.65
CA SER A 88 -10.62 6.82 -21.97
C SER A 88 -11.07 5.62 -21.14
N LYS A 89 -10.50 5.46 -19.95
CA LYS A 89 -10.87 4.41 -18.99
C LYS A 89 -11.73 5.04 -17.91
N LEU A 90 -13.05 5.09 -18.13
CA LEU A 90 -14.02 5.79 -17.28
C LEU A 90 -13.87 5.53 -15.76
N LYS A 91 -13.44 4.32 -15.38
CA LYS A 91 -13.23 3.93 -13.97
C LYS A 91 -11.88 4.39 -13.39
N LEU A 92 -10.86 4.52 -14.23
CA LEU A 92 -9.49 4.82 -13.82
C LEU A 92 -9.11 6.28 -14.05
N ASP A 93 -9.71 6.92 -15.06
CA ASP A 93 -9.46 8.31 -15.39
C ASP A 93 -10.11 9.23 -14.35
N LYS A 94 -9.28 10.07 -13.73
CA LYS A 94 -9.73 11.07 -12.76
C LYS A 94 -9.67 12.43 -13.42
N ILE A 95 -10.76 13.18 -13.35
CA ILE A 95 -10.83 14.54 -13.85
C ILE A 95 -10.73 15.44 -12.63
N PHE A 96 -9.68 16.24 -12.59
CA PHE A 96 -9.46 17.11 -11.45
C PHE A 96 -10.11 18.48 -11.65
N GLN A 97 -10.47 19.11 -10.54
CA GLN A 97 -11.06 20.45 -10.48
C GLN A 97 -10.21 21.38 -9.61
N VAL A 98 -10.40 22.68 -9.79
CA VAL A 98 -9.77 23.71 -8.95
C VAL A 98 -10.19 23.51 -7.49
N GLY A 99 -9.23 23.53 -6.58
CA GLY A 99 -9.44 23.32 -5.15
C GLY A 99 -9.24 21.88 -4.68
N ASP A 100 -9.11 20.90 -5.60
CA ASP A 100 -8.88 19.52 -5.22
C ASP A 100 -7.53 19.32 -4.52
N ASN A 101 -7.55 18.51 -3.45
CA ASN A 101 -6.33 17.99 -2.84
C ASN A 101 -5.92 16.72 -3.60
N THR A 102 -4.72 16.70 -4.14
CA THR A 102 -4.21 15.59 -4.95
C THR A 102 -2.92 14.98 -4.39
N LEU A 103 -2.71 13.70 -4.69
CA LEU A 103 -1.46 13.00 -4.51
C LEU A 103 -0.63 13.20 -5.76
N ILE A 104 0.51 13.88 -5.59
CA ILE A 104 1.45 14.17 -6.66
C ILE A 104 2.74 13.37 -6.49
N VAL A 105 3.35 12.99 -7.59
CA VAL A 105 4.74 12.50 -7.63
C VAL A 105 5.59 13.53 -8.34
N ILE A 106 6.61 14.00 -7.63
CA ILE A 106 7.59 14.97 -8.11
C ILE A 106 8.88 14.22 -8.38
N ASP A 107 9.23 14.14 -9.66
CA ASP A 107 10.51 13.65 -10.13
C ASP A 107 11.47 14.85 -10.18
N TYR A 108 12.63 14.74 -9.53
CA TYR A 108 13.62 15.81 -9.47
C TYR A 108 15.05 15.27 -9.60
N ASN A 109 15.93 16.13 -10.13
CA ASN A 109 17.37 15.87 -10.26
C ASN A 109 18.14 17.08 -9.72
N LYS A 110 19.07 16.85 -8.77
CA LYS A 110 19.87 17.91 -8.13
C LYS A 110 19.05 19.15 -7.72
N ASP A 111 17.84 18.92 -7.22
CA ASP A 111 16.90 19.91 -6.69
C ASP A 111 16.14 20.74 -7.73
N VAL A 112 16.23 20.37 -9.01
CA VAL A 112 15.37 20.88 -10.07
C VAL A 112 14.27 19.86 -10.36
N ILE A 113 13.02 20.32 -10.35
CA ILE A 113 11.86 19.50 -10.72
C ILE A 113 11.93 19.18 -12.21
N SER A 114 11.99 17.89 -12.54
CA SER A 114 11.99 17.42 -13.93
C SER A 114 10.59 17.10 -14.44
N ASN A 115 9.73 16.52 -13.59
CA ASN A 115 8.37 16.15 -13.98
C ASN A 115 7.46 16.08 -12.75
N VAL A 116 6.19 16.45 -12.93
CA VAL A 116 5.16 16.31 -11.89
C VAL A 116 3.96 15.58 -12.48
N ASN A 117 3.62 14.46 -11.87
CA ASN A 117 2.45 13.66 -12.24
C ASN A 117 1.41 13.72 -11.13
N VAL A 118 0.17 14.04 -11.49
CA VAL A 118 -0.96 13.91 -10.58
C VAL A 118 -1.50 12.49 -10.67
N ILE A 119 -1.47 11.77 -9.55
CA ILE A 119 -1.86 10.35 -9.52
C ILE A 119 -3.32 10.19 -9.10
N ASP A 120 -3.71 10.86 -8.02
CA ASP A 120 -5.02 10.66 -7.41
C ASP A 120 -5.44 11.86 -6.55
N HIS A 121 -6.65 11.87 -6.01
CA HIS A 121 -7.04 12.70 -4.88
C HIS A 121 -6.35 12.23 -3.60
N TYR A 122 -6.04 13.15 -2.71
CA TYR A 122 -5.35 12.88 -1.46
C TYR A 122 -6.28 12.22 -0.42
N ARG A 123 -6.52 10.91 -0.61
CA ARG A 123 -7.31 9.93 0.16
C ARG A 123 -6.83 9.58 1.57
N ILE A 124 -5.53 9.75 1.81
CA ILE A 124 -4.82 8.97 2.82
C ILE A 124 -5.29 9.24 4.27
N ASN A 125 -5.75 10.46 4.54
CA ASN A 125 -6.21 10.83 5.88
C ASN A 125 -7.50 10.09 6.26
N ILE A 126 -8.49 10.05 5.36
CA ILE A 126 -9.76 9.39 5.63
C ILE A 126 -9.60 7.87 5.63
N GLU A 127 -8.75 7.33 4.75
CA GLU A 127 -8.39 5.92 4.73
C GLU A 127 -7.72 5.48 6.03
N GLY A 128 -6.83 6.30 6.58
CA GLY A 128 -6.18 6.06 7.87
C GLY A 128 -7.17 6.04 9.03
N ILE A 129 -8.12 6.98 9.07
CA ILE A 129 -9.19 7.00 10.09
C ILE A 129 -10.06 5.75 9.98
N LEU A 130 -10.47 5.37 8.76
CA LEU A 130 -11.29 4.19 8.54
C LEU A 130 -10.57 2.90 8.94
N LEU A 131 -9.28 2.78 8.62
CA LEU A 131 -8.45 1.65 9.03
C LEU A 131 -8.35 1.57 10.55
N LEU A 132 -8.14 2.70 11.22
CA LEU A 132 -8.06 2.75 12.68
C LEU A 132 -9.39 2.31 13.31
N VAL A 133 -10.51 2.85 12.84
CA VAL A 133 -11.85 2.45 13.31
C VAL A 133 -12.06 0.95 13.10
N PHE A 134 -11.70 0.40 11.94
CA PHE A 134 -11.82 -1.02 11.65
C PHE A 134 -11.00 -1.89 12.61
N VAL A 135 -9.73 -1.51 12.85
CA VAL A 135 -8.84 -2.19 13.80
C VAL A 135 -9.41 -2.12 15.22
N THR A 136 -9.90 -0.96 15.65
CA THR A 136 -10.53 -0.79 16.97
C THR A 136 -11.77 -1.67 17.12
N LEU A 137 -12.65 -1.70 16.12
CA LEU A 137 -13.85 -2.54 16.15
C LEU A 137 -13.50 -4.03 16.23
N ILE A 138 -12.48 -4.49 15.51
CA ILE A 138 -12.01 -5.87 15.61
C ILE A 138 -11.57 -6.21 17.04
N ILE A 139 -10.80 -5.31 17.66
CA ILE A 139 -10.30 -5.53 19.03
C ILE A 139 -11.47 -5.47 20.04
N LEU A 140 -12.41 -4.55 19.89
CA LEU A 140 -13.56 -4.43 20.79
C LEU A 140 -14.48 -5.65 20.72
N ILE A 141 -14.74 -6.18 19.52
CA ILE A 141 -15.64 -7.32 19.32
C ILE A 141 -14.94 -8.65 19.63
N SER A 142 -13.68 -8.80 19.24
CA SER A 142 -12.96 -10.08 19.30
C SER A 142 -11.91 -10.17 20.42
N GLY A 143 -11.74 -9.12 21.21
CA GLY A 143 -10.77 -9.05 22.31
C GLY A 143 -9.36 -9.45 21.89
N TRP A 144 -8.76 -10.38 22.64
CA TRP A 144 -7.40 -10.88 22.39
C TRP A 144 -7.27 -11.65 21.06
N THR A 145 -8.35 -12.28 20.60
CA THR A 145 -8.38 -12.95 19.29
C THR A 145 -8.31 -11.93 18.16
N GLY A 146 -8.87 -10.73 18.35
CA GLY A 146 -8.76 -9.62 17.41
C GLY A 146 -7.32 -9.14 17.23
N VAL A 147 -6.57 -9.00 18.33
CA VAL A 147 -5.14 -8.65 18.29
C VAL A 147 -4.34 -9.69 17.50
N LYS A 148 -4.60 -10.98 17.72
CA LYS A 148 -3.96 -12.07 16.96
C LYS A 148 -4.29 -11.99 15.47
N ALA A 149 -5.54 -11.71 15.11
CA ALA A 149 -5.94 -11.55 13.72
C ALA A 149 -5.17 -10.39 13.05
N ILE A 150 -5.06 -9.23 13.71
CA ILE A 150 -4.31 -8.07 13.19
C ILE A 150 -2.83 -8.42 12.98
N ILE A 151 -2.19 -9.11 13.93
CA ILE A 151 -0.79 -9.53 13.81
C ILE A 151 -0.61 -10.49 12.63
N SER A 152 -1.51 -11.46 12.43
CA SER A 152 -1.46 -12.35 11.27
C SER A 152 -1.64 -11.62 9.93
N PHE A 153 -2.47 -10.58 9.92
CA PHE A 153 -2.69 -9.74 8.75
C PHE A 153 -1.44 -8.92 8.40
N ILE A 154 -0.79 -8.30 9.39
CA ILE A 154 0.48 -7.59 9.21
C ILE A 154 1.57 -8.54 8.70
N PHE A 155 1.68 -9.73 9.29
CA PHE A 155 2.60 -10.77 8.81
C PHE A 155 2.36 -11.12 7.34
N THR A 156 1.10 -11.33 6.96
CA THR A 156 0.73 -11.62 5.57
C THR A 156 1.18 -10.52 4.62
N ILE A 157 0.91 -9.25 4.97
CA ILE A 157 1.36 -8.09 4.18
C ILE A 157 2.89 -8.07 4.05
N MET A 158 3.61 -8.32 5.15
CA MET A 158 5.08 -8.35 5.15
C MET A 158 5.64 -9.46 4.29
N VAL A 159 5.08 -10.68 4.34
CA VAL A 159 5.51 -11.79 3.48
C VAL A 159 5.27 -11.45 2.01
N ILE A 160 4.12 -10.88 1.68
CA ILE A 160 3.83 -10.45 0.31
C ILE A 160 4.86 -9.41 -0.16
N TRP A 161 5.07 -8.35 0.63
CA TRP A 161 5.95 -7.25 0.24
C TRP A 161 7.42 -7.67 0.19
N LYS A 162 7.91 -8.40 1.18
CA LYS A 162 9.35 -8.68 1.35
C LYS A 162 9.79 -10.00 0.70
N VAL A 163 8.88 -10.94 0.45
CA VAL A 163 9.21 -12.27 -0.09
C VAL A 163 8.56 -12.50 -1.44
N LEU A 164 7.23 -12.38 -1.54
CA LEU A 164 6.51 -12.70 -2.78
C LEU A 164 6.88 -11.74 -3.91
N ILE A 165 6.73 -10.42 -3.71
CA ILE A 165 7.02 -9.42 -4.74
C ILE A 165 8.49 -9.48 -5.20
N PRO A 166 9.50 -9.48 -4.31
CA PRO A 166 10.90 -9.55 -4.73
C PRO A 166 11.24 -10.90 -5.36
N GLY A 167 10.60 -11.99 -4.93
CA GLY A 167 10.76 -13.31 -5.55
C GLY A 167 10.28 -13.32 -7.00
N PHE A 168 9.12 -12.73 -7.28
CA PHE A 168 8.62 -12.57 -8.65
C PHE A 168 9.55 -11.70 -9.50
N LEU A 169 10.04 -10.59 -8.94
CA LEU A 169 10.97 -9.70 -9.65
C LEU A 169 12.35 -10.35 -9.91
N LYS A 170 12.72 -11.38 -9.14
CA LYS A 170 13.94 -12.19 -9.35
C LYS A 170 13.73 -13.34 -10.34
N GLY A 171 12.53 -13.52 -10.89
CA GLY A 171 12.21 -14.57 -11.85
C GLY A 171 11.98 -15.96 -11.24
N VAL A 172 11.69 -16.04 -9.93
CA VAL A 172 11.28 -17.32 -9.31
C VAL A 172 9.93 -17.75 -9.88
N ASP A 173 9.74 -19.06 -10.08
CA ASP A 173 8.47 -19.64 -10.53
C ASP A 173 7.30 -19.14 -9.66
N PRO A 174 6.33 -18.39 -10.23
CA PRO A 174 5.26 -17.81 -9.45
C PRO A 174 4.30 -18.83 -8.84
N ILE A 175 4.11 -19.97 -9.49
CA ILE A 175 3.18 -21.02 -9.04
C ILE A 175 3.75 -21.68 -7.79
N VAL A 176 5.00 -22.13 -7.85
CA VAL A 176 5.65 -22.80 -6.72
C VAL A 176 5.82 -21.84 -5.55
N LEU A 177 6.28 -20.61 -5.80
CA LEU A 177 6.48 -19.62 -4.75
C LEU A 177 5.18 -19.24 -4.06
N SER A 178 4.11 -18.98 -4.83
CA SER A 178 2.82 -18.61 -4.26
C SER A 178 2.22 -19.77 -3.45
N LEU A 179 2.32 -21.01 -3.94
CA LEU A 179 1.83 -22.20 -3.23
C LEU A 179 2.51 -22.37 -1.87
N VAL A 180 3.83 -22.30 -1.82
CA VAL A 180 4.60 -22.44 -0.57
C VAL A 180 4.26 -21.32 0.40
N LEU A 181 4.23 -20.07 -0.07
CA LEU A 181 3.94 -18.93 0.81
C LEU A 181 2.51 -18.93 1.33
N VAL A 182 1.53 -19.26 0.49
CA VAL A 182 0.13 -19.36 0.93
C VAL A 182 -0.03 -20.46 1.98
N THR A 183 0.66 -21.59 1.81
CA THR A 183 0.65 -22.69 2.80
C THR A 183 1.20 -22.21 4.15
N ILE A 184 2.35 -21.52 4.15
CA ILE A 184 2.97 -20.97 5.37
C ILE A 184 2.08 -19.91 6.02
N ILE A 185 1.56 -18.98 5.23
CA ILE A 185 0.68 -17.91 5.72
C ILE A 185 -0.59 -18.51 6.34
N THR A 186 -1.21 -19.48 5.68
CA THR A 186 -2.43 -20.15 6.15
C THR A 186 -2.18 -20.89 7.45
N PHE A 187 -1.07 -21.63 7.54
CA PHE A 187 -0.63 -22.25 8.78
C PHE A 187 -0.51 -21.20 9.90
N VAL A 188 0.22 -20.11 9.67
CA VAL A 188 0.38 -19.04 10.67
C VAL A 188 -0.95 -18.46 11.12
N ILE A 189 -1.85 -18.13 10.20
CA ILE A 189 -3.16 -17.55 10.51
C ILE A 189 -3.98 -18.51 11.39
N ILE A 190 -4.11 -19.77 10.98
CA ILE A 190 -4.94 -20.77 11.69
C ILE A 190 -4.39 -20.99 13.10
N PHE A 191 -3.09 -21.25 13.25
CA PHE A 191 -2.49 -21.56 14.55
C PHE A 191 -2.41 -20.33 15.46
N LEU A 192 -2.33 -19.12 14.92
CA LEU A 192 -2.37 -17.89 15.70
C LEU A 192 -3.80 -17.58 16.20
N VAL A 193 -4.81 -17.67 15.33
CA VAL A 193 -6.19 -17.29 15.66
C VAL A 193 -6.92 -18.39 16.42
N ALA A 194 -6.92 -19.63 15.91
CA ALA A 194 -7.58 -20.76 16.56
C ALA A 194 -6.78 -21.34 17.74
N GLY A 195 -5.48 -21.05 17.78
CA GLY A 195 -4.53 -21.57 18.77
C GLY A 195 -4.13 -23.03 18.49
N PHE A 196 -3.03 -23.47 19.10
CA PHE A 196 -2.55 -24.85 19.02
C PHE A 196 -3.55 -25.81 19.68
N THR A 197 -4.45 -26.35 18.86
CA THR A 197 -5.48 -27.31 19.27
C THR A 197 -5.59 -28.42 18.24
N LYS A 198 -6.10 -29.59 18.66
CA LYS A 198 -6.46 -30.66 17.74
C LYS A 198 -7.43 -30.16 16.64
N LYS A 199 -8.28 -29.19 16.97
CA LYS A 199 -9.18 -28.53 16.00
C LYS A 199 -8.42 -27.76 14.91
N ALA A 200 -7.40 -26.98 15.28
CA ALA A 200 -6.57 -26.25 14.31
C ALA A 200 -5.79 -27.18 13.37
N LEU A 201 -5.33 -28.33 13.88
CA LEU A 201 -4.71 -29.36 13.05
C LEU A 201 -5.68 -29.92 12.02
N VAL A 202 -6.90 -30.30 12.44
CA VAL A 202 -7.93 -30.81 11.51
C VAL A 202 -8.23 -29.76 10.42
N VAL A 203 -8.43 -28.50 10.79
CA VAL A 203 -8.70 -27.42 9.82
C VAL A 203 -7.56 -27.22 8.82
N PHE A 204 -6.31 -27.43 9.23
CA PHE A 204 -5.17 -27.29 8.32
C PHE A 204 -5.00 -28.48 7.36
N TYR A 205 -5.34 -29.68 7.79
CA TYR A 205 -5.22 -30.90 6.96
C TYR A 205 -6.45 -31.16 6.07
N GLY A 206 -7.60 -30.55 6.37
CA GLY A 206 -8.88 -30.77 5.67
C GLY A 206 -9.90 -31.43 6.57
#